data_AF-A0A947HIB4-F1
#
_entry.id   AF-A0A947HIB4-F1
#
_cell.length_a   1.000
_cell.length_b   1.000
_cell.length_c   1.000
_cell.angle_alpha   90.00
_cell.angle_beta   90.00
_cell.angle_gamma   90.00
#
_symmetry.space_group_name_H-M   'P 1'
#
loop_
_entity.id
_entity.type
_entity.pdbx_description
1 polymer ?
#
loop_
_entity_poly.entity_id
_entity_poly.type
_entity_poly.pdbx_seq_one_letter_code
_entity_poly.pdbx_strand_id
1 'polypeptide(L)'
;MGGGYYSQDVAAELRSSPREYNWSAGPAAATARGVHAALNPYGKTREVNNETPIVVALDVTRSRGDDTKIVYQKLPTFMGLIELEGYVSGPGVSFAAIGDANSDRAPLQVGQFEGDNRLDEVLERFWIEEGGGGTGQESYELCAYFYSRTNCVRLAKGDGGKGYFFFVGDEGFYPTVKKDLVKTLVGDELPDDLDSAEAFRRLQEKFHVFFVYPKKSMEERKKDIDAEIRARVLSAGGQYDNVDIRASLIWNSHNDLDLHVIPPSGEHIYYAHKQSACQGWLDVDMNVRGETEKPVENVRWGRGLAPAGRYQIYVQNYRHHDAPDHATPFKVELEVNGVIEHFEGVIPPGQSGTGSNQVIATFDYDPAARDVRTPKKDSSYDAYSDEVILAQWGSVLPAGHILRIEDPTTIVEVLLGGLAIASGSRTLETYLGDLRRRGITDTIVTQVGSALGGLTPATMPGTVVGDVPGGAGREGPARTRRLS
;
A
#
# COMPACT_ATOMS: atom_id res chain seq x y z
N MET A 1 -9.47 -34.39 16.90
CA MET A 1 -8.17 -35.07 17.06
C MET A 1 -7.24 -34.53 16.00
N GLY A 2 -6.06 -34.06 16.41
CA GLY A 2 -5.02 -33.48 15.53
C GLY A 2 -5.00 -31.95 15.51
N GLY A 3 -4.70 -31.29 16.64
CA GLY A 3 -4.26 -29.89 16.62
C GLY A 3 -2.75 -29.88 16.42
N GLY A 4 -2.28 -29.39 15.28
CA GLY A 4 -0.86 -29.22 14.97
C GLY A 4 -0.34 -27.88 15.50
N TYR A 5 0.95 -27.82 15.83
CA TYR A 5 1.64 -26.59 16.22
C TYR A 5 2.61 -26.18 15.10
N TYR A 6 2.58 -24.92 14.68
CA TYR A 6 3.44 -24.41 13.60
C TYR A 6 4.93 -24.63 13.86
N SER A 7 5.36 -24.49 15.12
CA SER A 7 6.74 -24.78 15.51
C SER A 7 7.19 -26.21 15.20
N GLN A 8 6.28 -27.20 15.22
CA GLN A 8 6.62 -28.59 14.87
C GLN A 8 6.73 -28.78 13.36
N ASP A 9 5.83 -28.18 12.59
CA ASP A 9 5.81 -28.28 11.13
C ASP A 9 7.00 -27.53 10.52
N VAL A 10 7.28 -26.31 10.98
CA VAL A 10 8.47 -25.53 10.55
C VAL A 10 9.76 -26.20 11.00
N ALA A 11 9.84 -26.77 12.22
CA ALA A 11 11.04 -27.50 12.65
C ALA A 11 11.26 -28.80 11.85
N ALA A 12 10.20 -29.44 11.35
CA ALA A 12 10.31 -30.57 10.43
C ALA A 12 10.77 -30.10 9.04
N GLU A 13 10.22 -28.99 8.55
CA GLU A 13 10.57 -28.38 7.28
C GLU A 13 12.01 -27.90 7.24
N LEU A 14 12.52 -27.21 8.28
CA LEU A 14 13.93 -26.82 8.39
C LEU A 14 14.91 -28.00 8.41
N ARG A 15 14.44 -29.22 8.74
CA ARG A 15 15.25 -30.45 8.76
C ARG A 15 15.19 -31.22 7.43
N SER A 16 14.21 -30.94 6.58
CA SER A 16 14.08 -31.52 5.24
C SER A 16 14.43 -30.48 4.18
N SER A 17 15.10 -30.82 3.08
CA SER A 17 15.35 -29.83 2.01
C SER A 17 14.04 -29.13 1.57
N PRO A 18 14.09 -27.85 1.15
CA PRO A 18 12.93 -26.99 1.09
C PRO A 18 11.89 -27.58 0.14
N ARG A 19 10.76 -28.02 0.68
CA ARG A 19 9.58 -28.27 -0.13
C ARG A 19 8.94 -26.92 -0.35
N GLU A 20 8.82 -26.52 -1.62
CA GLU A 20 7.98 -25.39 -2.01
C GLU A 20 6.56 -25.63 -1.44
N TYR A 21 6.17 -24.82 -0.45
CA TYR A 21 4.78 -24.76 -0.03
C TYR A 21 3.98 -24.15 -1.18
N ASN A 22 3.42 -25.03 -2.00
CA ASN A 22 2.73 -24.64 -3.21
C ASN A 22 1.31 -24.22 -2.84
N TRP A 23 1.13 -22.93 -2.57
CA TRP A 23 -0.20 -22.34 -2.44
C TRP A 23 -0.91 -22.39 -3.79
N SER A 24 -1.83 -23.33 -3.94
CA SER A 24 -2.91 -23.20 -4.91
C SER A 24 -4.01 -22.38 -4.26
N ALA A 25 -4.34 -21.21 -4.81
CA ALA A 25 -5.60 -20.55 -4.48
C ALA A 25 -6.70 -21.61 -4.59
N GLY A 26 -7.32 -21.97 -3.46
CA GLY A 26 -8.32 -23.03 -3.45
C GLY A 26 -9.44 -22.68 -4.45
N PRO A 27 -10.14 -23.68 -5.03
CA PRO A 27 -11.19 -23.45 -6.03
C PRO A 27 -12.31 -22.48 -5.57
N ALA A 28 -12.37 -22.15 -4.28
CA ALA A 28 -13.24 -21.13 -3.70
C ALA A 28 -12.84 -19.68 -4.04
N ALA A 29 -11.55 -19.35 -4.19
CA ALA A 29 -11.10 -17.98 -4.47
C ALA A 29 -11.52 -17.50 -5.87
N ALA A 30 -11.59 -18.41 -6.85
CA ALA A 30 -12.01 -18.09 -8.22
C ALA A 30 -13.55 -18.03 -8.40
N THR A 31 -14.34 -18.43 -7.38
CA THR A 31 -15.81 -18.48 -7.46
C THR A 31 -16.52 -17.63 -6.40
N ALA A 32 -15.78 -17.04 -5.46
CA ALA A 32 -16.32 -16.13 -4.45
C ALA A 32 -16.83 -14.83 -5.09
N ARG A 33 -18.01 -14.36 -4.64
CA ARG A 33 -18.65 -13.11 -5.10
C ARG A 33 -18.56 -11.97 -4.08
N GLY A 34 -17.73 -12.10 -3.04
CA GLY A 34 -17.71 -11.19 -1.89
C GLY A 34 -16.73 -11.62 -0.79
N VAL A 35 -16.48 -10.73 0.18
CA VAL A 35 -15.70 -11.01 1.41
C VAL A 35 -16.25 -12.22 2.15
N HIS A 36 -15.39 -13.14 2.57
CA HIS A 36 -15.79 -14.28 3.39
C HIS A 36 -16.33 -13.82 4.74
N ALA A 37 -17.45 -14.40 5.21
CA ALA A 37 -18.14 -13.94 6.44
C ALA A 37 -17.25 -13.93 7.69
N ALA A 38 -16.29 -14.85 7.79
CA ALA A 38 -15.32 -14.88 8.89
C ALA A 38 -14.36 -13.68 8.89
N LEU A 39 -14.07 -13.12 7.71
CA LEU A 39 -13.15 -11.99 7.51
C LEU A 39 -13.87 -10.64 7.45
N ASN A 40 -15.20 -10.64 7.38
CA ASN A 40 -16.00 -9.41 7.28
C ASN A 40 -15.88 -8.58 8.59
N PRO A 41 -15.41 -7.31 8.51
CA PRO A 41 -15.28 -6.45 9.69
C PRO A 41 -16.61 -5.87 10.20
N TYR A 42 -17.70 -5.97 9.44
CA TYR A 42 -18.97 -5.31 9.77
C TYR A 42 -19.56 -5.76 11.12
N GLY A 43 -19.74 -4.81 12.03
CA GLY A 43 -20.26 -5.05 13.37
C GLY A 43 -19.34 -5.94 14.22
N LYS A 44 -18.07 -6.07 13.86
CA LYS A 44 -17.08 -6.88 14.58
C LYS A 44 -16.02 -5.99 15.22
N THR A 45 -15.59 -6.45 16.40
CA THR A 45 -14.34 -6.04 17.04
C THR A 45 -13.53 -7.31 17.24
N ARG A 46 -12.24 -7.27 16.87
CA ARG A 46 -11.35 -8.39 17.17
C ARG A 46 -10.82 -8.18 18.58
N GLU A 47 -11.03 -9.16 19.44
CA GLU A 47 -10.49 -9.17 20.81
C GLU A 47 -9.31 -10.13 20.86
N VAL A 48 -8.28 -9.75 21.60
CA VAL A 48 -7.07 -10.55 21.79
C VAL A 48 -6.70 -10.58 23.27
N ASN A 49 -6.54 -11.79 23.79
CA ASN A 49 -6.12 -12.05 25.17
C ASN A 49 -4.71 -12.67 25.26
N ASN A 50 -4.09 -12.93 24.10
CA ASN A 50 -2.69 -13.35 24.00
C ASN A 50 -1.77 -12.29 24.61
N GLU A 51 -0.60 -12.72 25.09
CA GLU A 51 0.37 -11.84 25.74
C GLU A 51 0.94 -10.82 24.76
N THR A 52 1.22 -11.28 23.54
CA THR A 52 1.77 -10.43 22.48
C THR A 52 0.84 -10.43 21.27
N PRO A 53 -0.04 -9.43 21.13
CA PRO A 53 -0.81 -9.23 19.91
C PRO A 53 0.10 -8.83 18.75
N ILE A 54 -0.04 -9.50 17.61
CA ILE A 54 0.70 -9.22 16.38
C ILE A 54 -0.31 -9.09 15.24
N VAL A 55 -0.19 -8.04 14.43
CA VAL A 55 -1.00 -7.87 13.22
C VAL A 55 -0.08 -7.75 12.02
N VAL A 56 -0.40 -8.48 10.95
CA VAL A 56 0.22 -8.31 9.62
C VAL A 56 -0.90 -7.94 8.65
N ALA A 57 -0.91 -6.68 8.24
CA ALA A 57 -1.88 -6.13 7.30
C ALA A 57 -1.22 -5.96 5.93
N LEU A 58 -1.66 -6.79 4.98
CA LEU A 58 -1.12 -6.88 3.64
C LEU A 58 -2.00 -6.09 2.68
N ASP A 59 -1.40 -5.14 1.99
CA ASP A 59 -1.93 -4.64 0.71
C ASP A 59 -2.02 -5.81 -0.27
N VAL A 60 -3.21 -5.97 -0.88
CA VAL A 60 -3.53 -7.02 -1.85
C VAL A 60 -3.94 -6.48 -3.23
N THR A 61 -3.62 -5.23 -3.55
CA THR A 61 -4.03 -4.65 -4.83
C THR A 61 -3.18 -5.14 -5.99
N ARG A 62 -3.68 -4.90 -7.21
CA ARG A 62 -3.06 -5.31 -8.49
C ARG A 62 -1.64 -4.78 -8.64
N SER A 63 -1.34 -3.60 -8.10
CA SER A 63 0.00 -3.03 -8.18
C SER A 63 1.02 -4.05 -7.68
N ARG A 64 0.71 -4.83 -6.64
CA ARG A 64 1.66 -5.79 -6.07
C ARG A 64 1.89 -7.07 -6.87
N GLY A 65 1.12 -7.35 -7.91
CA GLY A 65 1.37 -8.45 -8.84
C GLY A 65 1.61 -9.82 -8.16
N ASP A 66 2.68 -10.51 -8.57
CA ASP A 66 3.06 -11.84 -8.06
C ASP A 66 3.74 -11.79 -6.66
N ASP A 67 4.21 -10.63 -6.21
CA ASP A 67 4.88 -10.48 -4.90
C ASP A 67 3.94 -10.79 -3.76
N THR A 68 2.67 -10.37 -3.85
CA THR A 68 1.64 -10.67 -2.85
C THR A 68 1.55 -12.18 -2.61
N LYS A 69 1.55 -13.00 -3.66
CA LYS A 69 1.47 -14.46 -3.52
C LYS A 69 2.69 -15.03 -2.79
N ILE A 70 3.89 -14.52 -3.09
CA ILE A 70 5.14 -14.93 -2.42
C ILE A 70 5.08 -14.57 -0.94
N VAL A 71 4.61 -13.36 -0.60
CA VAL A 71 4.46 -12.93 0.79
C VAL A 71 3.48 -13.84 1.53
N TYR A 72 2.28 -14.09 0.96
CA TYR A 72 1.27 -14.98 1.54
C TYR A 72 1.79 -16.39 1.78
N GLN A 73 2.53 -16.96 0.81
CA GLN A 73 3.13 -18.29 0.93
C GLN A 73 4.12 -18.41 2.08
N LYS A 74 4.77 -17.30 2.46
CA LYS A 74 5.79 -17.29 3.52
C LYS A 74 5.24 -16.94 4.92
N LEU A 75 3.98 -16.52 5.04
CA LEU A 75 3.39 -16.15 6.34
C LEU A 75 3.29 -17.32 7.35
N PRO A 76 2.99 -18.58 6.96
CA PRO A 76 3.06 -19.71 7.89
C PRO A 76 4.46 -19.90 8.50
N THR A 77 5.51 -19.71 7.69
CA THR A 77 6.90 -19.77 8.16
C THR A 77 7.20 -18.69 9.21
N PHE A 78 6.68 -17.47 9.01
CA PHE A 78 6.79 -16.38 9.99
C PHE A 78 6.23 -16.80 11.36
N MET A 79 5.04 -17.40 11.40
CA MET A 79 4.38 -17.84 12.64
C MET A 79 5.20 -18.89 13.38
N GLY A 80 5.64 -19.93 12.67
CA GLY A 80 6.44 -21.00 13.27
C GLY A 80 7.80 -20.51 13.78
N LEU A 81 8.42 -19.55 13.08
CA LEU A 81 9.70 -18.96 13.51
C LEU A 81 9.57 -18.06 14.74
N ILE A 82 8.44 -17.32 14.90
CA ILE A 82 8.22 -16.54 16.14
C ILE A 82 8.26 -17.45 17.37
N GLU A 83 7.54 -18.57 17.31
CA GLU A 83 7.48 -19.53 18.40
C GLU A 83 8.82 -20.26 18.61
N LEU A 84 9.44 -20.71 17.52
CA LEU A 84 10.67 -21.51 17.58
C LEU A 84 11.86 -20.72 18.14
N GLU A 85 12.00 -19.46 17.73
CA GLU A 85 13.10 -18.59 18.15
C GLU A 85 12.83 -17.88 19.49
N GLY A 86 11.56 -17.89 19.94
CA GLY A 86 11.15 -17.29 21.21
C GLY A 86 11.37 -15.78 21.24
N TYR A 87 11.18 -15.08 20.12
CA TYR A 87 11.35 -13.62 20.06
C TYR A 87 10.35 -12.88 20.95
N VAL A 88 9.14 -13.43 21.11
CA VAL A 88 8.09 -12.92 22.00
C VAL A 88 7.34 -14.07 22.67
N SER A 89 6.77 -13.81 23.84
CA SER A 89 5.94 -14.75 24.59
C SER A 89 4.48 -14.70 24.14
N GLY A 90 3.84 -15.88 24.07
CA GLY A 90 2.41 -16.03 23.82
C GLY A 90 1.87 -15.19 22.67
N PRO A 91 2.39 -15.33 21.44
CA PRO A 91 1.92 -14.55 20.30
C PRO A 91 0.45 -14.86 20.00
N GLY A 92 -0.30 -13.84 19.64
CA GLY A 92 -1.59 -13.97 18.96
C GLY A 92 -1.52 -13.14 17.69
N VAL A 93 -1.68 -13.79 16.53
CA VAL A 93 -1.48 -13.17 15.23
C VAL A 93 -2.83 -12.95 14.55
N SER A 94 -3.02 -11.78 13.95
CA SER A 94 -4.16 -11.49 13.07
C SER A 94 -3.65 -11.03 11.72
N PHE A 95 -4.21 -11.59 10.64
CA PHE A 95 -3.96 -11.12 9.29
C PHE A 95 -5.06 -10.17 8.84
N ALA A 96 -4.70 -9.16 8.06
CA ALA A 96 -5.64 -8.35 7.32
C ALA A 96 -5.21 -8.22 5.86
N ALA A 97 -6.19 -8.14 4.97
CA ALA A 97 -5.99 -7.75 3.58
C ALA A 97 -6.58 -6.35 3.38
N ILE A 98 -5.80 -5.47 2.77
CA ILE A 98 -6.13 -4.08 2.46
C ILE A 98 -6.26 -3.99 0.95
N GLY A 99 -7.39 -3.48 0.49
CA GLY A 99 -7.59 -3.05 -0.89
C GLY A 99 -7.98 -1.57 -0.94
N ASP A 100 -8.56 -1.15 -2.05
CA ASP A 100 -9.03 0.22 -2.23
C ASP A 100 -10.54 0.35 -1.96
N ALA A 101 -10.93 1.05 -0.88
CA ALA A 101 -12.34 1.30 -0.53
C ALA A 101 -13.12 2.12 -1.56
N ASN A 102 -12.46 2.80 -2.49
CA ASN A 102 -13.13 3.56 -3.53
C ASN A 102 -13.43 2.74 -4.80
N SER A 103 -12.87 1.53 -4.95
CA SER A 103 -13.16 0.66 -6.11
C SER A 103 -13.42 -0.81 -5.83
N ASP A 104 -12.90 -1.32 -4.73
CA ASP A 104 -12.87 -2.75 -4.44
C ASP A 104 -14.14 -3.16 -3.69
N ARG A 105 -14.57 -4.41 -3.87
CA ARG A 105 -15.76 -4.94 -3.17
C ARG A 105 -15.41 -5.48 -1.80
N ALA A 106 -14.12 -5.71 -1.55
CA ALA A 106 -13.52 -6.24 -0.34
C ALA A 106 -12.34 -5.38 0.15
N PRO A 107 -12.52 -4.06 0.35
CA PRO A 107 -11.41 -3.14 0.61
C PRO A 107 -10.75 -3.33 1.98
N LEU A 108 -11.42 -4.02 2.89
CA LEU A 108 -10.84 -4.44 4.16
C LEU A 108 -11.38 -5.82 4.55
N GLN A 109 -10.45 -6.75 4.77
CA GLN A 109 -10.74 -8.10 5.26
C GLN A 109 -9.89 -8.33 6.51
N VAL A 110 -10.51 -8.74 7.62
CA VAL A 110 -9.85 -8.82 8.91
C VAL A 110 -10.06 -10.19 9.53
N GLY A 111 -8.97 -10.94 9.68
CA GLY A 111 -8.91 -12.18 10.43
C GLY A 111 -9.17 -11.98 11.91
N GLN A 112 -9.38 -13.09 12.62
CA GLN A 112 -9.36 -13.08 14.08
C GLN A 112 -7.93 -13.33 14.57
N PHE A 113 -7.63 -12.87 15.78
CA PHE A 113 -6.38 -13.23 16.45
C PHE A 113 -6.36 -14.71 16.80
N GLU A 114 -5.38 -15.43 16.27
CA GLU A 114 -5.17 -16.85 16.54
C GLU A 114 -3.70 -17.10 16.92
N GLY A 115 -3.44 -18.17 17.67
CA GLY A 115 -2.09 -18.55 18.12
C GLY A 115 -1.72 -19.97 17.72
N ASP A 116 -2.41 -20.53 16.71
CA ASP A 116 -2.24 -21.90 16.25
C ASP A 116 -2.57 -22.01 14.76
N ASN A 117 -2.55 -23.23 14.23
CA ASN A 117 -2.78 -23.57 12.82
C ASN A 117 -4.12 -23.12 12.22
N ARG A 118 -5.06 -22.58 13.03
CA ARG A 118 -6.28 -21.95 12.50
C ARG A 118 -6.00 -20.72 11.63
N LEU A 119 -4.78 -20.18 11.70
CA LEU A 119 -4.33 -19.11 10.80
C LEU A 119 -4.28 -19.55 9.33
N ASP A 120 -4.02 -20.84 9.04
CA ASP A 120 -4.07 -21.35 7.67
C ASP A 120 -5.48 -21.21 7.08
N GLU A 121 -6.52 -21.53 7.85
CA GLU A 121 -7.91 -21.33 7.42
C GLU A 121 -8.25 -19.85 7.21
N VAL A 122 -7.63 -18.94 7.96
CA VAL A 122 -7.80 -17.49 7.76
C VAL A 122 -7.17 -17.09 6.43
N LEU A 123 -5.96 -17.57 6.15
CA LEU A 123 -5.23 -17.30 4.91
C LEU A 123 -6.00 -17.82 3.69
N GLU A 124 -6.55 -19.05 3.75
CA GLU A 124 -7.39 -19.68 2.72
C GLU A 124 -8.67 -18.91 2.38
N ARG A 125 -9.14 -18.05 3.29
CA ARG A 125 -10.40 -17.31 3.12
C ARG A 125 -10.21 -15.92 2.52
N PHE A 126 -8.98 -15.41 2.43
CA PHE A 126 -8.73 -14.09 1.85
C PHE A 126 -9.12 -14.09 0.38
N TRP A 127 -9.90 -13.08 0.03
CA TRP A 127 -10.20 -12.79 -1.36
C TRP A 127 -9.19 -11.77 -1.87
N ILE A 128 -8.25 -12.21 -2.70
CA ILE A 128 -7.34 -11.31 -3.39
C ILE A 128 -8.11 -10.78 -4.61
N GLU A 129 -8.67 -9.58 -4.45
CA GLU A 129 -9.21 -8.86 -5.59
C GLU A 129 -8.01 -8.32 -6.37
N GLU A 130 -7.81 -8.76 -7.61
CA GLU A 130 -6.84 -8.14 -8.53
C GLU A 130 -7.34 -6.73 -8.97
N GLY A 131 -8.05 -6.02 -8.09
CA GLY A 131 -8.50 -4.63 -8.23
C GLY A 131 -7.38 -3.66 -7.85
N GLY A 132 -7.65 -2.36 -7.89
CA GLY A 132 -6.62 -1.38 -7.61
C GLY A 132 -7.09 0.06 -7.80
N GLY A 133 -6.74 0.89 -6.81
CA GLY A 133 -6.98 2.32 -6.74
C GLY A 133 -6.48 3.10 -7.92
N GLY A 134 -5.24 2.84 -8.30
CA GLY A 134 -4.54 3.69 -9.23
C GLY A 134 -4.20 5.07 -8.67
N THR A 135 -4.85 5.48 -7.57
CA THR A 135 -4.68 6.70 -6.76
C THR A 135 -3.28 6.80 -6.15
N GLY A 136 -2.54 5.70 -6.07
CA GLY A 136 -1.32 5.61 -5.27
C GLY A 136 -1.64 5.66 -3.77
N GLN A 137 -2.89 5.38 -3.40
CA GLN A 137 -3.40 5.32 -2.05
C GLN A 137 -4.34 4.13 -1.88
N GLU A 138 -4.24 3.47 -0.73
CA GLU A 138 -5.17 2.40 -0.34
C GLU A 138 -5.74 2.63 1.05
N SER A 139 -6.68 1.76 1.45
CA SER A 139 -7.44 1.88 2.70
C SER A 139 -6.68 1.48 3.96
N TYR A 140 -5.40 1.85 4.05
CA TYR A 140 -4.56 1.69 5.24
C TYR A 140 -5.15 2.44 6.43
N GLU A 141 -5.71 3.62 6.21
CA GLU A 141 -6.37 4.43 7.25
C GLU A 141 -7.62 3.75 7.81
N LEU A 142 -8.40 3.06 6.96
CA LEU A 142 -9.55 2.28 7.39
C LEU A 142 -9.12 1.07 8.23
N CYS A 143 -8.04 0.40 7.83
CA CYS A 143 -7.43 -0.68 8.59
C CYS A 143 -6.93 -0.18 9.97
N ALA A 144 -6.24 0.96 9.99
CA ALA A 144 -5.79 1.60 11.22
C ALA A 144 -6.96 1.97 12.14
N TYR A 145 -8.03 2.55 11.60
CA TYR A 145 -9.26 2.83 12.34
C TYR A 145 -9.84 1.54 12.94
N PHE A 146 -10.01 0.48 12.15
CA PHE A 146 -10.58 -0.77 12.62
C PHE A 146 -9.80 -1.35 13.80
N TYR A 147 -8.48 -1.49 13.66
CA TYR A 147 -7.63 -2.06 14.71
C TYR A 147 -7.38 -1.12 15.89
N SER A 148 -7.56 0.19 15.72
CA SER A 148 -7.56 1.12 16.86
C SER A 148 -8.67 0.82 17.88
N ARG A 149 -9.74 0.12 17.46
CA ARG A 149 -10.85 -0.33 18.33
C ARG A 149 -10.62 -1.72 18.92
N THR A 150 -9.64 -2.48 18.44
CA THR A 150 -9.31 -3.83 18.95
C THR A 150 -9.09 -3.79 20.46
N ASN A 151 -9.70 -4.74 21.16
CA ASN A 151 -9.54 -4.87 22.60
C ASN A 151 -8.32 -5.75 22.90
N CYS A 152 -7.18 -5.13 23.21
CA CYS A 152 -5.99 -5.82 23.72
C CYS A 152 -6.16 -6.03 25.23
N VAL A 153 -6.78 -7.14 25.63
CA VAL A 153 -7.28 -7.37 27.00
C VAL A 153 -6.18 -7.19 28.06
N ARG A 154 -4.99 -7.71 27.79
CA ARG A 154 -3.85 -7.66 28.72
C ARG A 154 -3.25 -6.27 28.84
N LEU A 155 -3.12 -5.56 27.73
CA LEU A 155 -2.75 -4.14 27.73
C LEU A 155 -3.76 -3.30 28.51
N ALA A 156 -5.07 -3.54 28.31
CA ALA A 156 -6.13 -2.82 29.02
C ALA A 156 -6.14 -3.08 30.54
N LYS A 157 -5.68 -4.25 30.98
CA LYS A 157 -5.51 -4.61 32.40
C LYS A 157 -4.21 -4.08 33.01
N GLY A 158 -3.29 -3.56 32.20
CA GLY A 158 -1.96 -3.13 32.64
C GLY A 158 -0.99 -4.28 32.93
N ASP A 159 -1.33 -5.51 32.54
CA ASP A 159 -0.51 -6.72 32.72
C ASP A 159 0.17 -7.20 31.42
N GLY A 160 0.09 -6.38 30.36
CA GLY A 160 0.68 -6.62 29.05
C GLY A 160 1.21 -5.33 28.42
N GLY A 161 2.05 -5.48 27.40
CA GLY A 161 2.62 -4.39 26.62
C GLY A 161 1.80 -4.05 25.38
N LYS A 162 2.25 -3.04 24.63
CA LYS A 162 1.73 -2.78 23.28
C LYS A 162 2.00 -4.00 22.39
N GLY A 163 1.08 -4.29 21.48
CA GLY A 163 1.29 -5.29 20.43
C GLY A 163 2.23 -4.79 19.34
N TYR A 164 2.39 -5.57 18.27
CA TYR A 164 3.15 -5.22 17.07
C TYR A 164 2.24 -5.21 15.85
N PHE A 165 2.36 -4.20 15.00
CA PHE A 165 1.51 -4.05 13.81
C PHE A 165 2.39 -3.77 12.61
N PHE A 166 2.30 -4.60 11.58
CA PHE A 166 3.05 -4.44 10.34
C PHE A 166 2.08 -4.18 9.20
N PHE A 167 2.12 -2.97 8.65
CA PHE A 167 1.61 -2.71 7.31
C PHE A 167 2.64 -3.18 6.30
N VAL A 168 2.20 -3.82 5.23
CA VAL A 168 3.05 -4.22 4.12
C VAL A 168 2.38 -3.75 2.84
N GLY A 169 3.05 -2.88 2.08
CA GLY A 169 2.59 -2.47 0.76
C GLY A 169 3.44 -1.35 0.19
N ASP A 170 3.04 -0.85 -0.98
CA ASP A 170 3.86 0.10 -1.75
C ASP A 170 3.16 1.41 -2.09
N GLU A 171 1.96 1.65 -1.54
CA GLU A 171 1.17 2.86 -1.74
C GLU A 171 1.05 3.74 -0.48
N GLY A 172 0.53 4.96 -0.67
CA GLY A 172 0.15 5.86 0.40
C GLY A 172 -1.20 5.48 1.03
N PHE A 173 -1.67 6.29 1.97
CA PHE A 173 -2.98 6.12 2.62
C PHE A 173 -3.90 7.30 2.33
N TYR A 174 -5.22 7.11 2.38
CA TYR A 174 -6.14 8.24 2.20
C TYR A 174 -6.03 9.23 3.37
N PRO A 175 -6.11 10.55 3.14
CA PRO A 175 -5.90 11.55 4.20
C PRO A 175 -7.01 11.58 5.26
N THR A 176 -8.20 11.04 4.94
CA THR A 176 -9.33 10.96 5.87
C THR A 176 -10.00 9.60 5.82
N VAL A 177 -10.33 9.04 6.98
CA VAL A 177 -11.25 7.92 7.11
C VAL A 177 -12.68 8.42 6.91
N LYS A 178 -13.31 8.07 5.78
CA LYS A 178 -14.67 8.51 5.45
C LYS A 178 -15.70 7.87 6.37
N LYS A 179 -16.58 8.68 6.95
CA LYS A 179 -17.64 8.18 7.86
C LYS A 179 -18.60 7.21 7.17
N ASP A 180 -18.89 7.42 5.89
CA ASP A 180 -19.78 6.57 5.11
C ASP A 180 -19.15 5.19 4.84
N LEU A 181 -17.83 5.15 4.58
CA LEU A 181 -17.08 3.90 4.47
C LEU A 181 -17.04 3.15 5.81
N VAL A 182 -16.83 3.87 6.92
CA VAL A 182 -16.87 3.27 8.27
C VAL A 182 -18.24 2.69 8.57
N LYS A 183 -19.32 3.41 8.26
CA LYS A 183 -20.69 2.93 8.48
C LYS A 183 -21.01 1.68 7.66
N THR A 184 -20.56 1.63 6.40
CA THR A 184 -20.88 0.54 5.48
C THR A 184 -20.00 -0.69 5.67
N LEU A 185 -18.70 -0.51 5.94
CA LEU A 185 -17.72 -1.60 6.03
C LEU A 185 -17.49 -2.08 7.46
N VAL A 186 -17.43 -1.14 8.41
CA VAL A 186 -17.15 -1.45 9.83
C VAL A 186 -18.42 -1.53 10.66
N GLY A 187 -19.46 -0.77 10.30
CA GLY A 187 -20.74 -0.74 11.01
C GLY A 187 -20.80 0.25 12.17
N ASP A 188 -19.80 1.13 12.31
CA ASP A 188 -19.80 2.19 13.32
C ASP A 188 -20.42 3.48 12.77
N GLU A 189 -20.95 4.32 13.66
CA GLU A 189 -21.39 5.67 13.31
C GLU A 189 -20.39 6.71 13.83
N LEU A 190 -19.67 7.33 12.90
CA LEU A 190 -18.84 8.50 13.18
C LEU A 190 -19.66 9.79 12.99
N PRO A 191 -19.48 10.80 13.85
CA PRO A 191 -20.15 12.08 13.68
C PRO A 191 -19.71 12.79 12.38
N ASP A 192 -18.41 12.76 12.09
CA ASP A 192 -17.78 13.37 10.91
C ASP A 192 -16.63 12.48 10.39
N ASP A 193 -16.10 12.82 9.21
CA ASP A 193 -14.88 12.20 8.67
C ASP A 193 -13.73 12.36 9.67
N LEU A 194 -12.92 11.31 9.83
CA LEU A 194 -11.81 11.29 10.77
C LEU A 194 -10.49 11.52 10.04
N ASP A 195 -9.64 12.40 10.56
CA ASP A 195 -8.27 12.56 10.06
C ASP A 195 -7.50 11.23 10.21
N SER A 196 -6.87 10.76 9.13
CA SER A 196 -6.12 9.51 9.14
C SER A 196 -4.97 9.54 10.14
N ALA A 197 -4.34 10.69 10.37
CA ALA A 197 -3.30 10.84 11.39
C ALA A 197 -3.83 10.51 12.79
N GLU A 198 -5.09 10.87 13.09
CA GLU A 198 -5.74 10.51 14.35
C GLU A 198 -6.02 9.00 14.44
N ALA A 199 -6.41 8.36 13.34
CA ALA A 199 -6.59 6.91 13.29
C ALA A 199 -5.26 6.16 13.57
N PHE A 200 -4.16 6.57 12.92
CA PHE A 200 -2.83 6.03 13.17
C PHE A 200 -2.33 6.33 14.59
N ARG A 201 -2.64 7.50 15.15
CA ARG A 201 -2.29 7.84 16.54
C ARG A 201 -2.98 6.89 17.52
N ARG A 202 -4.29 6.63 17.35
CA ARG A 202 -5.05 5.69 18.18
C ARG A 202 -4.55 4.25 18.02
N LEU A 203 -4.16 3.85 16.81
CA LEU A 203 -3.52 2.54 16.59
C LEU A 203 -2.21 2.43 17.38
N GLN A 204 -1.38 3.48 17.35
CA GLN A 204 -0.09 3.53 18.05
C GLN A 204 -0.21 3.57 19.59
N GLU A 205 -1.39 3.87 20.15
CA GLU A 205 -1.63 3.69 21.59
C GLU A 205 -1.61 2.21 22.00
N LYS A 206 -1.95 1.31 21.08
CA LYS A 206 -2.11 -0.13 21.33
C LYS A 206 -1.00 -0.99 20.70
N PHE A 207 -0.36 -0.49 19.66
CA PHE A 207 0.64 -1.24 18.90
C PHE A 207 1.91 -0.42 18.61
N HIS A 208 3.05 -1.08 18.52
CA HIS A 208 4.21 -0.60 17.78
C HIS A 208 3.94 -0.82 16.30
N VAL A 209 3.72 0.26 15.55
CA VAL A 209 3.30 0.21 14.15
C VAL A 209 4.51 0.40 13.23
N PHE A 210 4.65 -0.49 12.25
CA PHE A 210 5.70 -0.52 11.23
C PHE A 210 5.07 -0.51 9.84
N PHE A 211 5.77 0.09 8.88
CA PHE A 211 5.44 0.01 7.47
C PHE A 211 6.59 -0.65 6.72
N VAL A 212 6.34 -1.82 6.13
CA VAL A 212 7.28 -2.56 5.31
C VAL A 212 7.03 -2.19 3.85
N TYR A 213 7.99 -1.52 3.24
CA TYR A 213 7.90 -0.98 1.88
C TYR A 213 8.81 -1.76 0.92
N PRO A 214 8.26 -2.65 0.08
CA PRO A 214 9.00 -3.31 -0.98
C PRO A 214 9.35 -2.33 -2.09
N LYS A 215 10.63 -2.17 -2.39
CA LYS A 215 11.06 -1.43 -3.57
C LYS A 215 10.71 -2.26 -4.81
N LYS A 216 9.80 -1.75 -5.63
CA LYS A 216 9.64 -2.23 -7.00
C LYS A 216 10.73 -1.66 -7.91
N SER A 217 11.26 -2.48 -8.79
CA SER A 217 12.08 -1.98 -9.90
C SER A 217 11.24 -1.09 -10.82
N MET A 218 11.90 -0.18 -11.54
CA MET A 218 11.22 0.64 -12.55
C MET A 218 10.56 -0.19 -13.66
N GLU A 219 11.08 -1.39 -13.95
CA GLU A 219 10.49 -2.28 -14.95
C GLU A 219 9.18 -2.92 -14.45
N GLU A 220 9.05 -3.20 -13.16
CA GLU A 220 7.80 -3.68 -12.55
C GLU A 220 6.77 -2.56 -12.46
N ARG A 221 7.16 -1.36 -12.02
CA ARG A 221 6.27 -0.18 -11.97
C ARG A 221 5.67 0.15 -13.33
N LYS A 222 6.47 0.05 -14.39
CA LYS A 222 5.98 0.26 -15.77
C LYS A 222 4.90 -0.74 -16.14
N LYS A 223 5.11 -2.03 -15.87
CA LYS A 223 4.11 -3.07 -16.18
C LYS A 223 2.78 -2.82 -15.46
N ASP A 224 2.83 -2.37 -14.21
CA ASP A 224 1.62 -2.04 -13.44
C ASP A 224 0.88 -0.85 -14.05
N ILE A 225 1.61 0.21 -14.43
CA ILE A 225 1.05 1.40 -15.09
C ILE A 225 0.43 1.02 -16.45
N ASP A 226 1.12 0.23 -17.28
CA ASP A 226 0.62 -0.24 -18.58
C ASP A 226 -0.69 -1.04 -18.40
N ALA A 227 -0.69 -1.96 -17.43
CA ALA A 227 -1.86 -2.78 -17.14
C ALA A 227 -3.05 -1.94 -16.66
N GLU A 228 -2.78 -0.92 -15.85
CA GLU A 228 -3.80 0.00 -15.35
C GLU A 228 -4.37 0.90 -16.45
N ILE A 229 -3.51 1.58 -17.22
CA ILE A 229 -3.94 2.43 -18.33
C ILE A 229 -4.76 1.61 -19.31
N ARG A 230 -4.29 0.41 -19.67
CA ARG A 230 -5.03 -0.53 -20.51
C ARG A 230 -6.40 -0.86 -19.95
N ALA A 231 -6.49 -1.17 -18.66
CA ALA A 231 -7.76 -1.49 -18.02
C ALA A 231 -8.73 -0.29 -18.05
N ARG A 232 -8.25 0.92 -17.76
CA ARG A 232 -9.08 2.14 -17.77
C ARG A 232 -9.58 2.47 -19.19
N VAL A 233 -8.68 2.49 -20.19
CA VAL A 233 -9.03 2.76 -21.59
C VAL A 233 -10.09 1.78 -22.09
N LEU A 234 -9.88 0.47 -21.89
CA LEU A 234 -10.82 -0.55 -22.36
C LEU A 234 -12.17 -0.47 -21.62
N SER A 235 -12.16 -0.18 -20.32
CA SER A 235 -13.39 -0.05 -19.53
C SER A 235 -14.21 1.17 -19.94
N ALA A 236 -13.56 2.25 -20.37
CA ALA A 236 -14.19 3.45 -20.91
C ALA A 236 -14.62 3.30 -22.38
N GLY A 237 -14.34 2.16 -23.02
CA GLY A 237 -14.70 1.86 -24.41
C GLY A 237 -13.71 2.37 -25.46
N GLY A 238 -12.53 2.83 -25.04
CA GLY A 238 -11.45 3.28 -25.92
C GLY A 238 -10.66 2.15 -26.57
N GLN A 239 -9.89 2.50 -27.59
CA GLN A 239 -9.00 1.56 -28.27
C GLN A 239 -7.57 1.66 -27.73
N TYR A 240 -7.11 0.60 -27.07
CA TYR A 240 -5.73 0.48 -26.60
C TYR A 240 -4.80 -0.21 -27.61
N ASP A 241 -5.24 -1.35 -28.15
CA ASP A 241 -4.43 -2.20 -29.03
C ASP A 241 -4.58 -1.83 -30.53
N ASN A 242 -3.68 -2.34 -31.37
CA ASN A 242 -3.70 -2.20 -32.84
C ASN A 242 -3.68 -0.73 -33.32
N VAL A 243 -2.71 0.02 -32.80
CA VAL A 243 -2.48 1.44 -33.10
C VAL A 243 -1.12 1.66 -33.76
N ASP A 244 -0.97 2.83 -34.38
CA ASP A 244 0.32 3.37 -34.84
C ASP A 244 0.90 4.34 -33.80
N ILE A 245 0.03 5.19 -33.27
CA ILE A 245 0.31 6.16 -32.21
C ILE A 245 -0.85 6.09 -31.22
N ARG A 246 -0.55 6.05 -29.93
CA ARG A 246 -1.52 6.22 -28.85
C ARG A 246 -0.91 7.03 -27.73
N ALA A 247 -1.66 7.99 -27.21
CA ALA A 247 -1.36 8.67 -25.98
C ALA A 247 -2.53 8.48 -25.03
N SER A 248 -2.28 7.90 -23.87
CA SER A 248 -3.28 7.73 -22.83
C SER A 248 -2.83 8.47 -21.57
N LEU A 249 -3.72 9.31 -21.06
CA LEU A 249 -3.52 10.11 -19.85
C LEU A 249 -4.38 9.51 -18.74
N ILE A 250 -3.80 9.27 -17.56
CA ILE A 250 -4.54 8.90 -16.35
C ILE A 250 -4.16 9.82 -15.20
N TRP A 251 -5.11 10.11 -14.32
CA TRP A 251 -4.92 10.85 -13.09
C TRP A 251 -5.93 10.40 -12.04
N ASN A 252 -5.80 10.94 -10.82
CA ASN A 252 -6.50 10.43 -9.64
C ASN A 252 -7.17 11.55 -8.85
N SER A 253 -8.11 12.23 -9.47
CA SER A 253 -8.89 13.32 -8.88
C SER A 253 -10.15 13.54 -9.72
N HIS A 254 -11.13 14.26 -9.19
CA HIS A 254 -12.30 14.66 -9.98
C HIS A 254 -11.99 15.76 -10.99
N ASN A 255 -10.81 16.38 -10.95
CA ASN A 255 -10.43 17.42 -11.91
C ASN A 255 -10.48 16.93 -13.36
N ASP A 256 -10.66 17.86 -14.28
CA ASP A 256 -10.87 17.66 -15.71
C ASP A 256 -9.55 17.93 -16.44
N LEU A 257 -8.67 16.92 -16.53
CA LEU A 257 -7.43 17.03 -17.29
C LEU A 257 -7.67 16.62 -18.74
N ASP A 258 -7.34 17.53 -19.65
CA ASP A 258 -7.44 17.32 -21.09
C ASP A 258 -6.07 16.91 -21.67
N LEU A 259 -6.10 15.92 -22.56
CA LEU A 259 -5.03 15.49 -23.43
C LEU A 259 -5.19 16.16 -24.79
N HIS A 260 -4.18 16.95 -25.14
CA HIS A 260 -4.15 17.69 -26.39
C HIS A 260 -3.09 17.12 -27.32
N VAL A 261 -3.46 16.93 -28.59
CA VAL A 261 -2.54 16.48 -29.63
C VAL A 261 -2.63 17.37 -30.87
N ILE A 262 -1.47 17.82 -31.34
CA ILE A 262 -1.31 18.53 -32.60
C ILE A 262 -0.57 17.57 -33.56
N PRO A 263 -1.26 17.00 -34.57
CA PRO A 263 -0.64 16.14 -35.56
C PRO A 263 -0.02 16.96 -36.71
N PRO A 264 0.63 16.30 -37.68
CA PRO A 264 1.33 16.98 -38.77
C PRO A 264 0.44 17.85 -39.66
N SER A 265 -0.88 17.60 -39.67
CA SER A 265 -1.84 18.45 -40.38
C SER A 265 -1.96 19.87 -39.78
N GLY A 266 -1.48 20.07 -38.55
CA GLY A 266 -1.65 21.32 -37.79
C GLY A 266 -3.04 21.46 -37.15
N GLU A 267 -3.92 20.47 -37.29
CA GLU A 267 -5.18 20.43 -36.55
C GLU A 267 -4.93 20.28 -35.05
N HIS A 268 -5.94 20.57 -34.24
CA HIS A 268 -5.86 20.38 -32.80
C HIS A 268 -6.91 19.36 -32.38
N ILE A 269 -6.47 18.24 -31.80
CA ILE A 269 -7.32 17.22 -31.22
C ILE A 269 -7.44 17.51 -29.72
N TYR A 270 -8.68 17.74 -29.27
CA TYR A 270 -9.04 18.04 -27.88
C TYR A 270 -10.56 17.85 -27.69
N TYR A 271 -11.10 18.03 -26.48
CA TYR A 271 -12.50 17.73 -26.14
C TYR A 271 -13.54 18.28 -27.14
N ALA A 272 -13.35 19.50 -27.69
CA ALA A 272 -14.30 20.09 -28.64
C ALA A 272 -14.06 19.70 -30.11
N HIS A 273 -12.90 19.11 -30.43
CA HIS A 273 -12.53 18.65 -31.76
C HIS A 273 -11.87 17.27 -31.69
N LYS A 274 -12.68 16.24 -31.40
CA LYS A 274 -12.21 14.89 -31.05
C LYS A 274 -11.65 14.10 -32.22
N GLN A 275 -12.05 14.41 -33.45
CA GLN A 275 -11.62 13.69 -34.66
C GLN A 275 -10.93 14.66 -35.61
N SER A 276 -9.70 14.33 -35.99
CA SER A 276 -8.94 15.07 -37.00
C SER A 276 -9.17 14.48 -38.39
N ALA A 277 -9.07 15.31 -39.44
CA ALA A 277 -9.08 14.84 -40.82
C ALA A 277 -7.97 13.82 -41.12
N CYS A 278 -6.86 13.87 -40.36
CA CYS A 278 -5.76 12.91 -40.47
C CYS A 278 -5.95 11.64 -39.62
N GLN A 279 -7.20 11.26 -39.34
CA GLN A 279 -7.60 10.00 -38.68
C GLN A 279 -7.24 9.87 -37.20
N GLY A 280 -6.76 10.96 -36.58
CA GLY A 280 -6.55 11.00 -35.13
C GLY A 280 -7.88 11.12 -34.39
N TRP A 281 -8.01 10.39 -33.28
CA TRP A 281 -9.26 10.36 -32.53
C TRP A 281 -9.00 10.36 -31.01
N LEU A 282 -9.53 11.36 -30.31
CA LEU A 282 -9.82 11.32 -28.87
C LEU A 282 -11.04 10.43 -28.63
N ASP A 283 -10.81 9.14 -28.41
CA ASP A 283 -11.87 8.14 -28.28
C ASP A 283 -12.35 7.94 -26.83
N VAL A 284 -11.57 8.40 -25.85
CA VAL A 284 -11.97 8.50 -24.45
C VAL A 284 -11.62 9.88 -23.91
N ASP A 285 -12.59 10.49 -23.24
CA ASP A 285 -12.56 11.78 -22.56
C ASP A 285 -13.48 11.63 -21.33
N MET A 286 -12.90 11.77 -20.14
CA MET A 286 -13.55 11.51 -18.86
C MET A 286 -13.37 12.71 -17.93
N ASN A 287 -14.28 12.85 -16.97
CA ASN A 287 -14.31 13.93 -15.97
C ASN A 287 -14.76 15.31 -16.45
N VAL A 288 -15.44 15.36 -17.61
CA VAL A 288 -16.20 16.54 -18.06
C VAL A 288 -17.12 17.11 -16.96
N ARG A 289 -17.63 16.24 -16.07
CA ARG A 289 -18.48 16.63 -14.93
C ARG A 289 -17.91 16.20 -13.56
N GLY A 290 -16.66 15.76 -13.49
CA GLY A 290 -16.03 15.24 -12.28
C GLY A 290 -16.69 13.95 -11.78
N GLU A 291 -17.12 13.07 -12.67
CA GLU A 291 -17.90 11.87 -12.35
C GLU A 291 -17.10 10.73 -11.69
N THR A 292 -15.76 10.73 -11.77
CA THR A 292 -14.92 9.66 -11.22
C THR A 292 -13.60 10.20 -10.64
N GLU A 293 -13.05 9.49 -9.65
CA GLU A 293 -11.68 9.72 -9.19
C GLU A 293 -10.64 8.99 -10.07
N LYS A 294 -11.07 8.13 -11.00
CA LYS A 294 -10.19 7.33 -11.90
C LYS A 294 -10.41 7.61 -13.39
N PRO A 295 -10.32 8.87 -13.82
CA PRO A 295 -10.48 9.22 -15.22
C PRO A 295 -9.33 8.69 -16.08
N VAL A 296 -9.61 8.62 -17.37
CA VAL A 296 -8.64 8.36 -18.43
C VAL A 296 -9.01 9.18 -19.65
N GLU A 297 -8.01 9.69 -20.35
CA GLU A 297 -8.17 10.17 -21.72
C GLU A 297 -7.34 9.33 -22.67
N ASN A 298 -7.80 9.18 -23.90
CA ASN A 298 -7.10 8.41 -24.91
C ASN A 298 -7.20 9.06 -26.30
N VAL A 299 -6.06 9.45 -26.85
CA VAL A 299 -5.94 9.87 -28.25
C VAL A 299 -5.16 8.83 -29.02
N ARG A 300 -5.67 8.40 -30.16
CA ARG A 300 -5.03 7.36 -30.96
C ARG A 300 -5.15 7.56 -32.47
N TRP A 301 -4.26 6.87 -33.18
CA TRP A 301 -4.35 6.55 -34.60
C TRP A 301 -4.40 5.04 -34.76
N GLY A 302 -5.43 4.54 -35.43
CA GLY A 302 -5.51 3.12 -35.76
C GLY A 302 -4.35 2.68 -36.66
N ARG A 303 -4.02 1.39 -36.64
CA ARG A 303 -2.91 0.85 -37.43
C ARG A 303 -3.03 1.15 -38.92
N GLY A 304 -1.96 1.68 -39.51
CA GLY A 304 -1.87 2.11 -40.90
C GLY A 304 -2.54 3.46 -41.21
N LEU A 305 -2.93 4.24 -40.19
CA LEU A 305 -3.68 5.49 -40.37
C LEU A 305 -2.89 6.73 -39.96
N ALA A 306 -1.82 6.61 -39.15
CA ALA A 306 -1.05 7.76 -38.71
C ALA A 306 -0.23 8.38 -39.86
N PRO A 307 -0.41 9.68 -40.19
CA PRO A 307 0.44 10.34 -41.18
C PRO A 307 1.86 10.56 -40.65
N ALA A 308 2.86 10.43 -41.53
CA ALA A 308 4.22 10.81 -41.21
C ALA A 308 4.35 12.31 -40.91
N GLY A 309 5.25 12.67 -39.99
CA GLY A 309 5.57 14.06 -39.66
C GLY A 309 5.58 14.34 -38.16
N ARG A 310 5.59 15.63 -37.81
CA ARG A 310 5.74 16.08 -36.43
C ARG A 310 4.44 16.06 -35.63
N TYR A 311 4.48 15.44 -34.46
CA TYR A 311 3.42 15.42 -33.47
C TYR A 311 3.86 16.18 -32.21
N GLN A 312 2.91 16.84 -31.57
CA GLN A 312 3.10 17.44 -30.25
C GLN A 312 1.95 17.03 -29.33
N ILE A 313 2.30 16.60 -28.12
CA ILE A 313 1.37 16.13 -27.10
C ILE A 313 1.58 16.94 -25.84
N TYR A 314 0.50 17.43 -25.23
CA TYR A 314 0.54 18.14 -23.97
C TYR A 314 -0.72 17.90 -23.15
N VAL A 315 -0.59 18.07 -21.84
CA VAL A 315 -1.69 17.96 -20.88
C VAL A 315 -2.08 19.37 -20.42
N GLN A 316 -3.37 19.60 -20.25
CA GLN A 316 -3.93 20.84 -19.71
C GLN A 316 -4.92 20.50 -18.60
N ASN A 317 -4.93 21.27 -17.52
CA ASN A 317 -6.05 21.25 -16.60
C ASN A 317 -7.15 22.18 -17.10
N TYR A 318 -8.22 21.61 -17.62
CA TYR A 318 -9.36 22.38 -18.13
C TYR A 318 -10.14 23.00 -16.98
N ARG A 319 -10.47 22.18 -15.98
CA ARG A 319 -11.33 22.59 -14.87
C ARG A 319 -11.04 21.84 -13.58
N HIS A 320 -10.99 22.60 -12.48
CA HIS A 320 -11.03 22.02 -11.14
C HIS A 320 -12.47 21.64 -10.77
N HIS A 321 -12.67 20.39 -10.36
CA HIS A 321 -13.89 19.94 -9.68
C HIS A 321 -13.63 19.72 -8.18
N ASP A 322 -12.40 19.39 -7.82
CA ASP A 322 -11.93 19.37 -6.44
C ASP A 322 -11.49 20.77 -5.96
N ALA A 323 -11.22 20.89 -4.66
CA ALA A 323 -10.68 22.11 -4.10
C ALA A 323 -9.31 22.43 -4.77
N PRO A 324 -9.09 23.68 -5.24
CA PRO A 324 -7.93 24.05 -6.05
C PRO A 324 -6.63 24.18 -5.23
N ASP A 325 -6.64 23.80 -3.96
CA ASP A 325 -5.52 23.83 -3.02
C ASP A 325 -4.59 22.61 -3.14
N HIS A 326 -5.00 21.57 -3.86
CA HIS A 326 -4.21 20.36 -4.07
C HIS A 326 -3.62 20.29 -5.47
N ALA A 327 -2.38 19.79 -5.56
CA ALA A 327 -1.74 19.48 -6.84
C ALA A 327 -2.40 18.24 -7.46
N THR A 328 -2.43 18.14 -8.78
CA THR A 328 -2.98 16.97 -9.49
C THR A 328 -1.86 16.25 -10.26
N PRO A 329 -1.29 15.17 -9.69
CA PRO A 329 -0.36 14.30 -10.40
C PRO A 329 -1.06 13.54 -11.54
N PHE A 330 -0.36 13.31 -12.63
CA PHE A 330 -0.87 12.57 -13.78
C PHE A 330 0.23 11.74 -14.46
N LYS A 331 -0.17 10.66 -15.14
CA LYS A 331 0.68 9.78 -15.94
C LYS A 331 0.24 9.81 -17.39
N VAL A 332 1.19 9.85 -18.32
CA VAL A 332 0.94 9.67 -19.74
C VAL A 332 1.75 8.49 -20.27
N GLU A 333 1.09 7.60 -20.98
CA GLU A 333 1.72 6.55 -21.75
C GLU A 333 1.60 6.88 -23.24
N LEU A 334 2.74 6.94 -23.92
CA LEU A 334 2.85 7.23 -25.34
C LEU A 334 3.40 6.00 -26.07
N GLU A 335 2.57 5.38 -26.88
CA GLU A 335 2.99 4.35 -27.83
C GLU A 335 3.22 4.99 -29.20
N VAL A 336 4.41 4.82 -29.77
CA VAL A 336 4.74 5.21 -31.14
C VAL A 336 5.40 4.02 -31.82
N ASN A 337 4.77 3.50 -32.88
CA ASN A 337 5.27 2.34 -33.62
C ASN A 337 5.49 1.07 -32.74
N GLY A 338 4.74 0.94 -31.64
CA GLY A 338 4.91 -0.16 -30.68
C GLY A 338 6.03 0.03 -29.66
N VAL A 339 6.74 1.17 -29.69
CA VAL A 339 7.62 1.60 -28.60
C VAL A 339 6.78 2.40 -27.62
N ILE A 340 6.77 1.98 -26.36
CA ILE A 340 6.03 2.63 -25.28
C ILE A 340 7.00 3.44 -24.43
N GLU A 341 6.66 4.71 -24.22
CA GLU A 341 7.32 5.63 -23.30
C GLU A 341 6.34 6.15 -22.27
N HIS A 342 6.83 6.43 -21.06
CA HIS A 342 6.04 6.91 -19.93
C HIS A 342 6.52 8.29 -19.50
N PHE A 343 5.55 9.14 -19.18
CA PHE A 343 5.77 10.49 -18.71
C PHE A 343 4.92 10.75 -17.48
N GLU A 344 5.41 11.63 -16.63
CA GLU A 344 4.85 11.93 -15.33
C GLU A 344 4.85 13.44 -15.17
N GLY A 345 3.78 13.99 -14.62
CA GLY A 345 3.66 15.42 -14.41
C GLY A 345 2.74 15.73 -13.25
N VAL A 346 2.80 16.98 -12.80
CA VAL A 346 1.99 17.47 -11.69
C VAL A 346 1.43 18.82 -12.08
N ILE A 347 0.11 18.96 -12.16
CA ILE A 347 -0.53 20.27 -12.27
C ILE A 347 -0.47 20.94 -10.89
N PRO A 348 0.19 22.11 -10.76
CA PRO A 348 0.26 22.80 -9.47
C PRO A 348 -1.11 23.30 -9.00
N PRO A 349 -1.30 23.49 -7.68
CA PRO A 349 -2.54 24.04 -7.13
C PRO A 349 -2.99 25.33 -7.82
N GLY A 350 -4.27 25.42 -8.13
CA GLY A 350 -4.92 26.61 -8.69
C GLY A 350 -4.55 26.96 -10.14
N GLN A 351 -3.80 26.12 -10.85
CA GLN A 351 -3.50 26.35 -12.27
C GLN A 351 -4.51 25.65 -13.18
N SER A 352 -5.11 26.41 -14.09
CA SER A 352 -6.02 25.89 -15.13
C SER A 352 -5.85 26.62 -16.47
N GLY A 353 -6.43 26.09 -17.53
CA GLY A 353 -6.33 26.61 -18.89
C GLY A 353 -4.89 26.63 -19.40
N THR A 354 -4.58 27.57 -20.31
CA THR A 354 -3.26 27.62 -20.98
C THR A 354 -2.07 27.78 -20.03
N GLY A 355 -2.28 28.34 -18.84
CA GLY A 355 -1.24 28.49 -17.82
C GLY A 355 -0.82 27.16 -17.17
N SER A 356 -1.62 26.11 -17.35
CA SER A 356 -1.35 24.75 -16.83
C SER A 356 -0.77 23.79 -17.87
N ASN A 357 -0.52 24.27 -19.10
CA ASN A 357 -0.04 23.43 -20.19
C ASN A 357 1.33 22.82 -19.86
N GLN A 358 1.40 21.48 -19.90
CA GLN A 358 2.65 20.74 -19.78
C GLN A 358 2.88 19.92 -21.04
N VAL A 359 3.92 20.28 -21.80
CA VAL A 359 4.32 19.52 -23.00
C VAL A 359 4.92 18.20 -22.55
N ILE A 360 4.33 17.11 -23.01
CA ILE A 360 4.76 15.75 -22.68
C ILE A 360 5.82 15.28 -23.66
N ALA A 361 5.50 15.37 -24.95
CA ALA A 361 6.37 14.90 -26.00
C ALA A 361 6.22 15.73 -27.27
N THR A 362 7.31 15.81 -28.02
CA THR A 362 7.30 16.32 -29.40
C THR A 362 8.24 15.43 -30.21
N PHE A 363 7.71 14.77 -31.23
CA PHE A 363 8.44 13.76 -31.99
C PHE A 363 8.04 13.78 -33.47
N ASP A 364 8.93 13.29 -34.32
CA ASP A 364 8.67 13.05 -35.74
C ASP A 364 8.33 11.58 -35.95
N TYR A 365 7.11 11.31 -36.40
CA TYR A 365 6.64 9.97 -36.72
C TYR A 365 7.01 9.58 -38.14
N ASP A 366 7.64 8.40 -38.29
CA ASP A 366 7.86 7.74 -39.56
C ASP A 366 7.19 6.35 -39.54
N PRO A 367 6.15 6.09 -40.38
CA PRO A 367 5.49 4.79 -40.45
C PRO A 367 6.42 3.67 -40.93
N ALA A 368 7.52 3.99 -41.63
CA ALA A 368 8.51 3.01 -42.08
C ALA A 368 9.49 2.59 -40.96
N ALA A 369 9.60 3.38 -39.88
CA ALA A 369 10.51 3.14 -38.76
C ALA A 369 9.96 2.15 -37.72
N ARG A 370 8.89 1.41 -38.05
CA ARG A 370 8.27 0.44 -37.12
C ARG A 370 9.22 -0.73 -36.86
N ASP A 371 9.92 -0.67 -35.73
CA ASP A 371 10.82 -1.73 -35.29
C ASP A 371 10.00 -2.89 -34.69
N VAL A 372 10.32 -4.13 -35.09
CA VAL A 372 9.65 -5.36 -34.60
C VAL A 372 10.37 -5.92 -33.37
N ARG A 373 11.35 -5.20 -32.80
CA ARG A 373 12.14 -5.66 -31.65
C ARG A 373 12.40 -4.59 -30.60
N THR A 374 11.80 -4.83 -29.44
CA THR A 374 12.20 -4.46 -28.06
C THR A 374 12.36 -2.97 -27.73
N PRO A 375 11.73 -2.46 -26.64
CA PRO A 375 11.87 -1.05 -26.26
C PRO A 375 13.33 -0.68 -25.96
N LYS A 376 13.79 0.44 -26.51
CA LYS A 376 15.08 1.06 -26.17
C LYS A 376 14.97 1.71 -24.79
N LYS A 377 15.95 1.42 -23.93
CA LYS A 377 16.18 2.10 -22.65
C LYS A 377 16.74 3.49 -22.97
N ASP A 378 15.97 4.54 -22.73
CA ASP A 378 16.52 5.87 -22.50
C ASP A 378 16.01 6.47 -21.19
N SER A 379 16.95 7.12 -20.52
CA SER A 379 16.93 7.52 -19.12
C SER A 379 16.37 8.92 -18.96
N SER A 380 15.22 9.02 -18.31
CA SER A 380 14.71 10.26 -17.71
C SER A 380 13.75 9.87 -16.59
N TYR A 381 14.31 9.47 -15.45
CA TYR A 381 13.54 9.01 -14.28
C TYR A 381 14.04 9.72 -13.03
N ASP A 382 13.52 10.91 -12.79
CA ASP A 382 13.56 11.56 -11.49
C ASP A 382 12.21 12.30 -11.33
N ALA A 383 11.16 11.58 -10.90
CA ALA A 383 10.04 12.05 -10.05
C ALA A 383 8.69 11.29 -10.14
N TYR A 384 8.66 9.99 -9.77
CA TYR A 384 7.55 9.43 -8.96
C TYR A 384 8.17 8.98 -7.65
N SER A 385 8.06 9.82 -6.63
CA SER A 385 8.96 9.65 -5.51
C SER A 385 8.35 8.69 -4.48
N ASP A 386 9.01 7.54 -4.32
CA ASP A 386 9.09 6.84 -3.05
C ASP A 386 9.19 7.87 -1.91
N GLU A 387 9.88 8.99 -2.12
CA GLU A 387 9.93 10.11 -1.19
C GLU A 387 8.57 10.69 -0.78
N VAL A 388 7.58 10.85 -1.68
CA VAL A 388 6.24 11.36 -1.34
C VAL A 388 5.48 10.33 -0.51
N ILE A 389 5.48 9.06 -0.93
CA ILE A 389 4.83 7.97 -0.18
C ILE A 389 5.48 7.83 1.19
N LEU A 390 6.81 7.79 1.25
CA LEU A 390 7.58 7.64 2.47
C LEU A 390 7.53 8.90 3.34
N ALA A 391 7.36 10.10 2.77
CA ALA A 391 7.10 11.32 3.52
C ALA A 391 5.70 11.30 4.13
N GLN A 392 4.69 10.82 3.39
CA GLN A 392 3.34 10.65 3.91
C GLN A 392 3.34 9.65 5.08
N TRP A 393 3.95 8.48 4.93
CA TRP A 393 4.13 7.53 6.02
C TRP A 393 4.97 8.08 7.17
N GLY A 394 6.02 8.86 6.88
CA GLY A 394 6.84 9.55 7.87
C GLY A 394 6.13 10.65 8.66
N SER A 395 4.96 11.11 8.19
CA SER A 395 4.12 12.06 8.94
C SER A 395 3.32 11.40 10.07
N VAL A 396 3.06 10.09 9.96
CA VAL A 396 2.23 9.33 10.92
C VAL A 396 3.02 8.26 11.68
N LEU A 397 4.17 7.82 11.16
CA LEU A 397 5.05 6.83 11.79
C LEU A 397 6.45 7.39 12.07
N PRO A 398 7.15 6.89 13.11
CA PRO A 398 8.57 7.18 13.31
C PRO A 398 9.41 6.73 12.10
N ALA A 399 10.44 7.51 11.73
CA ALA A 399 11.29 7.19 10.59
C ALA A 399 11.95 5.80 10.67
N GLY A 400 12.34 5.36 11.87
CA GLY A 400 12.90 4.03 12.10
C GLY A 400 11.90 2.87 11.96
N HIS A 401 10.60 3.16 11.83
CA HIS A 401 9.54 2.17 11.67
C HIS A 401 9.12 1.97 10.20
N ILE A 402 9.77 2.67 9.27
CA ILE A 402 9.58 2.52 7.83
C ILE A 402 10.70 1.62 7.30
N LEU A 403 10.39 0.34 7.10
CA LEU A 403 11.33 -0.73 6.76
C LEU A 403 11.33 -0.96 5.26
N ARG A 404 12.35 -0.45 4.58
CA ARG A 404 12.48 -0.56 3.11
C ARG A 404 13.14 -1.88 2.75
N ILE A 405 12.48 -2.72 1.97
CA ILE A 405 13.01 -4.01 1.51
C ILE A 405 13.31 -3.95 0.01
N GLU A 406 14.47 -4.44 -0.40
CA GLU A 406 14.87 -4.42 -1.82
C GLU A 406 14.41 -5.67 -2.57
N ASP A 407 14.34 -6.79 -1.86
CA ASP A 407 13.88 -8.07 -2.38
C ASP A 407 12.65 -8.50 -1.56
N PRO A 408 11.45 -8.59 -2.18
CA PRO A 408 10.22 -9.01 -1.51
C PRO A 408 10.32 -10.36 -0.81
N THR A 409 11.23 -11.24 -1.27
CA THR A 409 11.44 -12.55 -0.64
C THR A 409 12.02 -12.45 0.77
N THR A 410 12.61 -11.30 1.15
CA THR A 410 13.21 -11.04 2.48
C THR A 410 12.20 -10.57 3.53
N ILE A 411 10.91 -10.50 3.18
CA ILE A 411 9.88 -9.93 4.03
C ILE A 411 9.78 -10.62 5.40
N VAL A 412 9.88 -11.95 5.45
CA VAL A 412 9.75 -12.70 6.71
C VAL A 412 10.92 -12.38 7.62
N GLU A 413 12.13 -12.31 7.09
CA GLU A 413 13.33 -11.95 7.83
C GLU A 413 13.24 -10.51 8.37
N VAL A 414 12.61 -9.59 7.63
CA VAL A 414 12.41 -8.21 8.08
C VAL A 414 11.30 -8.10 9.13
N LEU A 415 10.17 -8.81 8.97
CA LEU A 415 9.11 -8.85 9.99
C LEU A 415 9.61 -9.44 11.31
N LEU A 416 10.32 -10.57 11.25
CA LEU A 416 10.92 -11.21 12.45
C LEU A 416 11.96 -10.30 13.10
N GLY A 417 12.78 -9.62 12.30
CA GLY A 417 13.79 -8.69 12.81
C GLY A 417 13.18 -7.46 13.46
N GLY A 418 12.16 -6.88 12.84
CA GLY A 418 11.38 -5.79 13.41
C GLY A 418 10.78 -6.18 14.76
N LEU A 419 10.16 -7.36 14.84
CA LEU A 419 9.63 -7.91 16.09
C LEU A 419 10.73 -8.15 17.14
N ALA A 420 11.83 -8.78 16.76
CA ALA A 420 12.92 -9.14 17.69
C ALA A 420 13.62 -7.90 18.26
N ILE A 421 13.84 -6.87 17.44
CA ILE A 421 14.48 -5.62 17.85
C ILE A 421 13.51 -4.77 18.67
N ALA A 422 12.27 -4.61 18.22
CA ALA A 422 11.28 -3.78 18.91
C ALA A 422 10.84 -4.38 20.25
N SER A 423 10.85 -5.71 20.40
CA SER A 423 10.65 -6.38 21.69
C SER A 423 11.85 -6.30 22.63
N GLY A 424 13.01 -5.88 22.12
CA GLY A 424 14.27 -5.90 22.87
C GLY A 424 14.82 -7.31 23.10
N SER A 425 14.25 -8.35 22.47
CA SER A 425 14.75 -9.73 22.57
C SER A 425 16.07 -9.93 21.84
N ARG A 426 16.35 -9.11 20.82
CA ARG A 426 17.61 -9.07 20.07
C ARG A 426 18.04 -7.64 19.79
N THR A 427 19.35 -7.42 19.71
CA THR A 427 19.91 -6.27 18.98
C THR A 427 20.00 -6.60 17.50
N LEU A 428 20.11 -5.58 16.64
CA LEU A 428 20.33 -5.78 15.20
C LEU A 428 21.50 -6.74 14.92
N GLU A 429 22.64 -6.53 15.57
CA GLU A 429 23.82 -7.40 15.42
C GLU A 429 23.51 -8.86 15.77
N THR A 430 22.87 -9.10 16.92
CA THR A 430 22.52 -10.47 17.34
C THR A 430 21.52 -11.11 16.40
N TYR A 431 20.54 -10.36 15.89
CA TYR A 431 19.56 -10.87 14.93
C TYR A 431 20.19 -11.23 13.58
N LEU A 432 21.12 -10.40 13.08
CA LEU A 432 21.89 -10.73 11.87
C LEU A 432 22.77 -11.97 12.08
N GLY A 433 23.27 -12.19 13.30
CA GLY A 433 23.93 -13.44 13.70
C GLY A 433 22.98 -14.65 13.65
N ASP A 434 21.75 -14.51 14.13
CA ASP A 434 20.72 -15.56 14.07
C ASP A 434 20.38 -15.96 12.63
N LEU A 435 20.29 -14.99 11.71
CA LEU A 435 20.08 -15.26 10.29
C LEU A 435 21.22 -16.09 9.67
N ARG A 436 22.48 -15.72 9.94
CA ARG A 436 23.64 -16.49 9.44
C ARG A 436 23.66 -17.91 9.98
N ARG A 437 23.31 -18.11 11.25
CA ARG A 437 23.22 -19.46 11.86
C ARG A 437 22.14 -20.33 11.22
N ARG A 438 21.07 -19.72 10.69
CA ARG A 438 20.01 -20.39 9.94
C ARG A 438 20.40 -20.67 8.47
N GLY A 439 21.60 -20.30 8.04
CA GLY A 439 22.07 -20.52 6.67
C GLY A 439 21.55 -19.50 5.65
N ILE A 440 21.01 -18.37 6.11
CA ILE A 440 20.63 -17.26 5.23
C ILE A 440 21.90 -16.64 4.63
N THR A 441 21.86 -16.36 3.33
CA THR A 441 23.02 -15.86 2.58
C THR A 441 23.45 -14.47 3.06
N ASP A 442 24.75 -14.16 2.99
CA ASP A 442 25.25 -12.84 3.40
C ASP A 442 24.64 -11.68 2.60
N THR A 443 24.21 -11.93 1.35
CA THR A 443 23.47 -10.96 0.54
C THR A 443 22.15 -10.58 1.21
N ILE A 444 21.33 -11.57 1.57
CA ILE A 444 20.04 -11.34 2.25
C ILE A 444 20.28 -10.72 3.63
N VAL A 445 21.27 -11.21 4.39
CA VAL A 445 21.62 -10.63 5.71
C VAL A 445 21.98 -9.16 5.60
N THR A 446 22.70 -8.76 4.55
CA THR A 446 23.04 -7.35 4.30
C THR A 446 21.81 -6.51 3.97
N GLN A 447 20.91 -7.01 3.12
CA GLN A 447 19.65 -6.33 2.80
C GLN A 447 18.76 -6.15 4.03
N VAL A 448 18.58 -7.21 4.82
CA VAL A 448 17.83 -7.17 6.09
C VAL A 448 18.47 -6.20 7.08
N GLY A 449 19.80 -6.18 7.17
CA GLY A 449 20.54 -5.23 8.01
C GLY A 449 20.32 -3.78 7.61
N SER A 450 20.23 -3.49 6.31
CA SER A 450 19.91 -2.16 5.80
C SER A 450 18.48 -1.75 6.13
N ALA A 451 17.50 -2.65 5.92
CA ALA A 451 16.09 -2.41 6.21
C ALA A 451 15.83 -2.10 7.70
N LEU A 452 16.54 -2.79 8.60
CA LEU A 452 16.35 -2.70 10.05
C LEU A 452 17.29 -1.69 10.73
N GLY A 453 18.24 -1.10 10.01
CA GLY A 453 19.30 -0.25 10.58
C GLY A 453 18.81 0.98 11.36
N GLY A 454 17.62 1.49 11.01
CA GLY A 454 16.99 2.63 11.68
C GLY A 454 16.14 2.28 12.91
N LEU A 455 15.90 0.99 13.19
CA LEU A 455 15.10 0.56 14.32
C LEU A 455 15.87 0.76 15.63
N THR A 456 15.22 1.42 16.58
CA THR A 456 15.71 1.49 17.96
C THR A 456 14.89 0.52 18.82
N PRO A 457 15.49 -0.18 19.80
CA PRO A 457 14.75 -1.02 20.72
C PRO A 457 13.70 -0.20 21.48
N ALA A 458 12.54 -0.78 21.79
CA ALA A 458 11.59 -0.14 22.68
C ALA A 458 12.30 0.14 24.02
N THR A 459 12.27 1.40 24.46
CA THR A 459 12.76 1.75 25.79
C THR A 459 11.83 1.06 26.79
N MET A 460 12.35 0.06 27.51
CA MET A 460 11.66 -0.51 28.67
C MET A 460 11.16 0.65 29.54
N PRO A 461 9.92 0.64 30.05
CA PRO A 461 9.51 1.63 31.03
C PRO A 461 10.45 1.51 32.22
N GLY A 462 11.41 2.43 32.29
CA GLY A 462 12.34 2.54 33.39
C GLY A 462 11.50 2.66 34.65
N THR A 463 11.79 1.80 35.63
CA THR A 463 11.27 1.92 36.98
C THR A 463 11.50 3.36 37.42
N VAL A 464 10.44 4.16 37.48
CA VAL A 464 10.50 5.48 38.08
C VAL A 464 10.67 5.25 39.57
N VAL A 465 11.92 5.13 40.02
CA VAL A 465 12.28 5.38 41.40
C VAL A 465 12.25 6.90 41.55
N GLY A 466 11.03 7.43 41.67
CA GLY A 466 10.79 8.81 42.04
C GLY A 466 10.84 8.92 43.55
N ASP A 467 11.91 9.49 44.08
CA ASP A 467 11.91 10.03 45.44
C ASP A 467 10.80 11.07 45.55
N VAL A 468 9.92 10.89 46.53
CA VAL A 468 8.84 11.82 46.85
C VAL A 468 9.48 13.14 47.29
N PRO A 469 9.23 14.28 46.61
CA PRO A 469 9.64 15.58 47.13
C PRO A 469 8.88 15.84 48.42
N GLY A 470 9.63 16.00 49.52
CA GLY A 470 9.09 16.29 50.84
C GLY A 470 8.13 17.47 50.80
N GLY A 471 6.85 17.19 51.00
CA GLY A 471 5.82 18.21 51.16
C GLY A 471 6.14 19.06 52.38
N ALA A 472 6.26 20.38 52.17
CA ALA A 472 6.31 21.36 53.23
C ALA A 472 5.03 21.25 54.08
N GLY A 473 5.16 20.59 55.23
CA GLY A 473 4.12 20.51 56.24
C GLY A 473 3.80 21.91 56.78
N ARG A 474 2.57 22.36 56.54
CA ARG A 474 1.94 23.39 57.37
C ARG A 474 1.42 22.71 58.63
N GLU A 475 2.18 22.83 59.72
CA GLU A 475 1.72 22.47 61.06
C GLU A 475 0.56 23.40 61.47
N GLY A 476 -0.63 22.82 61.62
CA GLY A 476 -1.71 23.40 62.41
C GLY A 476 -1.58 22.95 63.87
N PRO A 477 -1.99 23.76 64.86
CA PRO A 477 -1.71 23.47 66.27
C PRO A 477 -2.60 22.33 66.79
N ALA A 478 -1.94 21.31 67.34
CA ALA A 478 -2.57 20.17 68.00
C ALA A 478 -3.32 20.60 69.27
N ARG A 479 -4.63 20.37 69.30
CA ARG A 479 -5.44 20.36 70.53
C ARG A 479 -5.33 18.99 71.20
N THR A 480 -4.73 18.97 72.37
CA THR A 480 -4.74 17.86 73.33
C THR A 480 -6.16 17.54 73.80
N ARG A 481 -6.58 16.28 73.68
CA ARG A 481 -7.67 15.71 74.50
C ARG A 481 -7.19 14.40 75.11
N ARG A 482 -7.12 14.41 76.45
CA ARG A 482 -6.87 13.25 77.31
C ARG A 482 -8.00 12.24 77.19
N LEU A 483 -7.62 10.97 77.32
CA LEU A 483 -8.48 9.84 77.61
C LEU A 483 -9.18 10.04 78.97
N SER A 484 -10.48 9.75 78.98
CA SER A 484 -11.25 9.23 80.11
C SER A 484 -12.21 8.18 79.58
#